data_AF-A0A9E4AM98-F1
#
_entry.id   AF-A0A9E4AM98-F1
#
_cell.length_a   1.000
_cell.length_b   1.000
_cell.length_c   1.000
_cell.angle_alpha   90.00
_cell.angle_beta   90.00
_cell.angle_gamma   90.00
#
_symmetry.space_group_name_H-M   'P 1'
#
loop_
_entity.id
_entity.type
_entity.pdbx_description
1 polymer ?
#
loop_
_entity_poly.entity_id
_entity_poly.type
_entity_poly.pdbx_seq_one_letter_code
_entity_poly.pdbx_strand_id
1 'polypeptide(L)' 'MRRAFGFMASLVLLALSAGAARTAHLGWGGGHSDVGFWWTVIASFLAIAAVGAAVGTAIHSRSR' A
#
# COMPACT_ATOMS: atom_id res chain seq x y z
N MET A 1 14.98 17.61 -0.05
CA MET A 1 14.37 17.05 1.18
C MET A 1 12.93 16.58 0.97
N ARG A 2 11.99 17.41 0.46
CA ARG A 2 10.58 17.00 0.25
C ARG A 2 10.35 15.79 -0.68
N ARG A 3 11.17 15.61 -1.74
CA ARG A 3 11.06 14.46 -2.67
C ARG A 3 11.32 13.12 -1.96
N ALA A 4 12.32 13.06 -1.09
CA ALA A 4 12.67 11.85 -0.35
C ALA A 4 11.55 11.40 0.59
N PHE A 5 10.86 12.36 1.23
CA PHE A 5 9.75 12.06 2.14
C PHE A 5 8.58 11.38 1.42
N GLY A 6 8.21 11.85 0.23
CA GLY A 6 7.11 11.28 -0.54
C GLY A 6 7.40 9.85 -1.06
N PHE A 7 8.63 9.59 -1.51
CA PHE A 7 9.05 8.23 -1.88
C PHE A 7 9.17 7.30 -0.66
N MET A 8 9.64 7.79 0.49
CA MET A 8 9.66 7.01 1.73
C MET A 8 8.26 6.67 2.21
N ALA A 9 7.32 7.62 2.15
CA ALA A 9 5.92 7.36 2.48
C ALA A 9 5.31 6.29 1.54
N SER A 10 5.60 6.36 0.24
CA SER A 10 5.18 5.34 -0.73
C SER A 10 5.73 3.95 -0.38
N LEU A 11 7.01 3.84 -0.04
CA LEU A 11 7.64 2.58 0.37
C LEU A 11 7.01 2.01 1.65
N VAL A 12 6.73 2.85 2.65
CA VAL A 12 6.08 2.41 3.90
C VAL A 12 4.67 1.90 3.62
N LEU A 13 3.88 2.63 2.83
CA LEU A 13 2.52 2.21 2.45
C LEU A 13 2.54 0.91 1.65
N LEU A 14 3.52 0.73 0.77
CA LEU A 14 3.70 -0.50 0.00
C LEU A 14 4.08 -1.68 0.90
N ALA A 15 4.97 -1.48 1.88
CA ALA A 15 5.34 -2.52 2.84
C ALA A 15 4.15 -2.96 3.71
N LEU A 16 3.36 -1.99 4.18
CA LEU A 16 2.12 -2.27 4.90
C LEU A 16 1.08 -2.98 4.01
N SER A 17 1.00 -2.61 2.71
CA SER A 17 0.14 -3.28 1.73
C SER A 17 0.53 -4.75 1.57
N ALA A 18 1.83 -5.04 1.49
CA ALA A 18 2.33 -6.41 1.38
C ALA A 18 2.05 -7.22 2.66
N GLY A 19 2.18 -6.60 3.82
CA GLY A 19 1.79 -7.20 5.10
C GLY A 19 0.31 -7.55 5.15
N ALA A 20 -0.56 -6.63 4.75
CA ALA A 20 -2.00 -6.86 4.67
C ALA A 20 -2.35 -7.98 3.67
N ALA A 21 -1.70 -8.01 2.50
CA ALA A 21 -1.91 -9.07 1.50
C ALA A 21 -1.49 -10.45 2.01
N ARG A 22 -0.41 -10.53 2.79
CA ARG A 22 0.01 -11.78 3.45
C ARG A 22 -1.04 -12.26 4.45
N THR A 23 -1.55 -11.36 5.29
CA THR A 23 -2.61 -11.72 6.26
C THR A 23 -3.89 -12.15 5.55
N ALA A 24 -4.25 -11.49 4.44
CA ALA A 24 -5.36 -11.89 3.61
C ALA A 24 -5.18 -13.33 3.10
N HIS A 25 -4.02 -13.65 2.53
CA HIS A 25 -3.71 -14.99 2.04
C HIS A 25 -3.83 -16.05 3.15
N LEU A 26 -3.36 -15.75 4.36
CA LEU A 26 -3.51 -16.66 5.50
C LEU A 26 -4.98 -16.85 5.88
N GLY A 27 -5.80 -15.80 5.84
CA GLY A 27 -7.24 -15.88 6.06
C GLY A 27 -7.94 -16.79 5.03
N TRP A 28 -7.66 -16.59 3.74
CA TRP A 28 -8.19 -17.42 2.66
C TRP A 28 -7.74 -18.89 2.80
N GLY A 29 -6.46 -19.12 3.04
CA GLY A 29 -5.89 -20.47 3.19
C GLY A 29 -6.34 -21.19 4.46
N GLY A 30 -6.71 -20.46 5.50
CA GLY A 30 -7.23 -20.99 6.76
C GLY A 30 -8.75 -21.17 6.79
N GLY A 31 -9.47 -20.94 5.68
CA GLY A 31 -10.94 -21.05 5.64
C GLY A 31 -11.71 -19.89 6.27
N HIS A 32 -11.03 -18.80 6.63
CA HIS A 32 -11.62 -17.59 7.22
C HIS A 32 -11.83 -16.53 6.12
N SER A 33 -12.88 -16.69 5.34
CA SER A 33 -13.17 -15.84 4.17
C SER A 33 -13.42 -14.37 4.53
N ASP A 34 -13.96 -14.09 5.72
CA ASP A 34 -14.16 -12.75 6.25
C ASP A 34 -12.83 -12.03 6.50
N VAL A 35 -11.88 -12.73 7.15
CA VAL A 35 -10.51 -12.24 7.39
C VAL A 35 -9.80 -12.03 6.06
N GLY A 36 -9.86 -13.02 5.15
CA GLY A 36 -9.30 -12.92 3.81
C GLY A 36 -9.84 -11.71 3.04
N PHE A 37 -11.15 -11.51 3.05
CA PHE A 37 -11.82 -10.42 2.34
C PHE A 37 -11.38 -9.05 2.88
N TRP A 38 -11.54 -8.79 4.17
CA TRP A 38 -11.24 -7.47 4.74
C TRP A 38 -9.77 -7.10 4.64
N TRP A 39 -8.85 -8.04 4.83
CA TRP A 39 -7.43 -7.77 4.64
C TRP A 39 -7.08 -7.51 3.17
N THR A 40 -7.77 -8.14 2.21
CA THR A 40 -7.60 -7.85 0.77
C THR A 40 -8.06 -6.42 0.44
N VAL A 41 -9.18 -5.98 1.02
CA VAL A 41 -9.69 -4.61 0.88
C VAL A 41 -8.68 -3.59 1.43
N ILE A 42 -8.17 -3.83 2.64
CA ILE A 42 -7.13 -2.97 3.26
C ILE A 42 -5.86 -2.93 2.40
N ALA A 43 -5.37 -4.08 1.96
CA ALA A 43 -4.20 -4.16 1.09
C ALA A 43 -4.39 -3.35 -0.20
N SER A 44 -5.57 -3.42 -0.81
CA SER A 44 -5.90 -2.69 -2.04
C SER A 44 -5.86 -1.18 -1.83
N PHE A 45 -6.46 -0.67 -0.75
CA PHE A 45 -6.42 0.76 -0.44
C PHE A 45 -5.00 1.26 -0.14
N LEU A 46 -4.20 0.47 0.59
CA LEU A 46 -2.81 0.82 0.86
C LEU A 46 -1.96 0.83 -0.41
N ALA A 47 -2.16 -0.12 -1.32
CA ALA A 47 -1.48 -0.12 -2.61
C ALA A 47 -1.83 1.13 -3.43
N ILE A 48 -3.11 1.51 -3.50
CA ILE A 48 -3.56 2.74 -4.17
C ILE A 48 -2.91 3.97 -3.53
N ALA A 49 -2.87 4.04 -2.20
CA ALA A 49 -2.23 5.14 -1.48
C ALA A 49 -0.72 5.21 -1.74
N ALA A 50 -0.03 4.06 -1.77
CA ALA A 50 1.40 3.98 -2.09
C ALA A 50 1.69 4.49 -3.50
N VAL A 51 0.88 4.08 -4.49
CA VAL A 51 0.97 4.56 -5.88
C VAL A 51 0.68 6.05 -5.96
N GLY A 52 -0.38 6.52 -5.31
CA GLY A 52 -0.73 7.95 -5.27
C GLY A 52 0.38 8.81 -4.66
N ALA A 53 1.01 8.35 -3.58
CA ALA A 53 2.15 9.02 -2.97
C ALA A 53 3.36 9.08 -3.92
N ALA A 54 3.68 7.97 -4.61
CA ALA A 54 4.78 7.94 -5.58
C ALA A 54 4.53 8.89 -6.76
N VAL A 55 3.36 8.79 -7.39
CA VAL A 55 2.98 9.59 -8.55
C VAL A 55 2.87 11.07 -8.18
N GLY A 56 2.21 11.39 -7.07
CA GLY A 56 2.09 12.77 -6.57
C GLY A 56 3.46 13.40 -6.29
N THR A 57 4.38 12.62 -5.72
CA THR A 57 5.77 13.04 -5.50
C THR A 57 6.52 13.24 -6.81
N ALA A 58 6.35 12.33 -7.78
CA ALA A 58 6.97 12.43 -9.10
C ALA A 58 6.50 13.69 -9.86
N ILE A 59 5.20 13.99 -9.87
CA ILE A 59 4.64 15.17 -10.53
C ILE A 59 5.13 16.46 -9.86
N HIS A 60 5.01 16.55 -8.53
CA HIS A 60 5.50 17.72 -7.78
C HIS A 60 7.02 17.89 -7.89
N SER A 61 7.75 16.80 -8.09
CA SER A 61 9.19 16.86 -8.33
C SER A 61 9.51 17.45 -9.70
N ARG A 62 8.75 17.12 -10.75
CA ARG A 62 9.01 17.57 -12.13
C ARG A 62 8.54 19.01 -12.42
N SER A 63 7.58 19.52 -11.65
CA SER A 63 7.02 20.87 -11.78
C SER A 63 7.92 21.99 -11.22
N ARG A 64 9.07 21.66 -10.62
CA ARG A 64 10.11 22.61 -10.21
C ARG A 64 11.37 22.36 -11.01
#